data_AF-A0A7V9IXX3-F1
#
_entry.id   AF-A0A7V9IXX3-F1
#
_cell.length_a   1.000
_cell.length_b   1.000
_cell.length_c   1.000
_cell.angle_alpha   90.00
_cell.angle_beta   90.00
_cell.angle_gamma   90.00
#
_symmetry.space_group_name_H-M   'P 1'
#
loop_
_entity.id
_entity.type
_entity.pdbx_description
1 polymer ?
#
loop_
_entity_poly.entity_id
_entity_poly.type
_entity_poly.pdbx_seq_one_letter_code
_entity_poly.pdbx_strand_id
1 'polypeptide(L)'
;IRLYIEVWRGLPILVTIFIIFFMLPAVSQQLEFDALTASAIGLILWGSAQVAEATRGAVQSIPREQHEAASALGFGWIGRHSFVIMPQALRRLLPPLVSLLVNIIQNTTIAQVIGATELLEAGERQSERLVAPEPIGLGEIHAFEIYAGVMVVFFLISFPLTRLAAYLEHRLV
;
A
#
# COMPACT_ATOMS: atom_id res chain seq x y z
N ILE A 1 -1.86 -5.13 19.45
CA ILE A 1 -1.35 -4.24 18.37
C ILE A 1 0.05 -4.66 17.91
N ARG A 2 1.08 -4.81 18.77
CA ARG A 2 2.42 -5.26 18.32
C ARG A 2 2.42 -6.57 17.53
N LEU A 3 1.79 -7.62 18.08
CA LEU A 3 1.65 -8.90 17.39
C LEU A 3 1.00 -8.76 16.01
N TYR A 4 -0.06 -7.96 15.89
CA TYR A 4 -0.72 -7.68 14.61
C TYR A 4 0.25 -7.05 13.60
N ILE A 5 0.97 -6.01 14.02
CA ILE A 5 1.94 -5.30 13.18
C ILE A 5 3.07 -6.25 12.74
N GLU A 6 3.61 -7.04 13.66
CA GLU A 6 4.69 -7.99 13.40
C GLU A 6 4.27 -9.10 12.43
N VAL A 7 3.07 -9.66 12.59
CA VAL A 7 2.53 -10.70 11.71
C VAL A 7 2.34 -10.16 10.28
N TRP A 8 1.59 -9.07 10.12
CA TRP A 8 1.21 -8.60 8.78
C TRP A 8 2.33 -7.86 8.05
N ARG A 9 3.37 -7.38 8.74
CA ARG A 9 4.59 -6.87 8.10
C ARG A 9 5.61 -7.97 7.83
N GLY A 10 5.60 -9.03 8.61
CA GLY A 10 6.53 -10.16 8.48
C GLY A 10 6.14 -11.14 7.37
N LEU A 11 4.84 -11.21 7.03
CA LEU A 11 4.34 -12.06 5.96
C LEU A 11 4.42 -11.36 4.59
N PRO A 12 4.88 -12.05 3.53
CA PRO A 12 4.77 -11.54 2.17
C PRO A 12 3.30 -11.34 1.78
N ILE A 13 2.98 -10.20 1.15
CA ILE A 13 1.60 -9.84 0.75
C ILE A 13 0.97 -10.93 -0.13
N LEU A 14 1.74 -11.45 -1.09
CA LEU A 14 1.29 -12.54 -1.97
C LEU A 14 0.86 -13.78 -1.19
N VAL A 15 1.64 -14.17 -0.16
CA VAL A 15 1.32 -15.32 0.70
C VAL A 15 0.04 -15.04 1.49
N THR A 16 -0.13 -13.82 2.02
CA THR A 16 -1.36 -13.41 2.69
C THR A 16 -2.58 -13.52 1.77
N ILE A 17 -2.48 -13.03 0.53
CA ILE A 17 -3.57 -13.12 -0.45
C ILE A 17 -3.90 -14.58 -0.77
N PHE A 18 -2.89 -15.44 -0.96
CA PHE A 18 -3.12 -16.88 -1.18
C PHE A 18 -3.80 -17.58 -0.01
N ILE A 19 -3.43 -17.24 1.23
CA ILE A 19 -4.12 -17.77 2.41
C ILE A 19 -5.59 -17.36 2.39
N ILE A 20 -5.87 -16.09 2.11
CA ILE A 20 -7.25 -15.57 2.10
C ILE A 20 -8.06 -16.21 0.97
N PHE A 21 -7.50 -16.30 -0.24
CA PHE A 21 -8.22 -16.75 -1.42
C PHE A 21 -8.35 -18.28 -1.51
N PHE A 22 -7.29 -19.04 -1.19
CA PHE A 22 -7.28 -20.50 -1.34
C PHE A 22 -7.48 -21.25 -0.02
N MET A 23 -6.91 -20.78 1.09
CA MET A 23 -6.89 -21.56 2.34
C MET A 23 -8.12 -21.32 3.22
N LEU A 24 -8.62 -20.08 3.32
CA LEU A 24 -9.81 -19.80 4.14
C LEU A 24 -11.07 -20.56 3.67
N PRO A 25 -11.38 -20.68 2.37
CA PRO A 25 -12.54 -21.44 1.89
C PRO A 25 -12.44 -22.93 2.23
N ALA A 26 -11.21 -23.47 2.30
CA ALA A 26 -10.98 -24.86 2.70
C ALA A 26 -11.27 -25.12 4.19
N VAL A 27 -11.21 -24.09 5.04
CA VAL A 27 -11.61 -24.17 6.45
C VAL A 27 -13.12 -24.01 6.59
N SER A 28 -13.71 -23.06 5.87
CA SER A 28 -15.16 -22.83 5.83
C SER A 28 -15.57 -22.21 4.52
N GLN A 29 -16.56 -22.80 3.83
CA GLN A 29 -17.14 -22.25 2.60
C GLN A 29 -17.76 -20.86 2.78
N GLN A 30 -18.06 -20.45 4.02
CA GLN A 30 -18.57 -19.11 4.32
C GLN A 30 -17.48 -18.02 4.21
N LEU A 31 -16.22 -18.41 4.10
CA LEU A 31 -15.06 -17.52 3.93
C LEU A 31 -14.54 -17.53 2.48
N GLU A 32 -15.43 -17.83 1.53
CA GLU A 32 -15.14 -17.69 0.10
C GLU A 32 -15.25 -16.23 -0.32
N PHE A 33 -14.19 -15.71 -0.92
CA PHE A 33 -14.10 -14.35 -1.43
C PHE A 33 -13.75 -14.41 -2.91
N ASP A 34 -14.33 -13.50 -3.70
CA ASP A 34 -13.87 -13.30 -5.06
C ASP A 34 -12.46 -12.70 -5.06
N ALA A 35 -11.76 -12.83 -6.19
CA ALA A 35 -10.33 -12.48 -6.30
C ALA A 35 -10.04 -11.01 -5.94
N LEU A 36 -10.96 -10.09 -6.27
CA LEU A 36 -10.83 -8.68 -5.93
C LEU A 36 -10.94 -8.46 -4.42
N THR A 37 -11.95 -9.04 -3.76
CA THR A 37 -12.15 -8.92 -2.31
C THR A 37 -11.02 -9.58 -1.54
N ALA A 38 -10.57 -10.78 -1.93
CA ALA A 38 -9.45 -11.46 -1.27
C ALA A 38 -8.16 -10.63 -1.33
N SER A 39 -7.86 -10.07 -2.50
CA SER A 39 -6.72 -9.17 -2.71
C SER A 39 -6.84 -7.90 -1.88
N ALA A 40 -8.03 -7.30 -1.85
CA ALA A 40 -8.29 -6.10 -1.05
C ALA A 40 -8.08 -6.37 0.45
N ILE A 41 -8.57 -7.49 0.98
CA ILE A 41 -8.35 -7.88 2.39
C ILE A 41 -6.85 -8.02 2.66
N GLY A 42 -6.10 -8.71 1.81
CA GLY A 42 -4.66 -8.89 1.98
C GLY A 42 -3.90 -7.57 1.98
N LEU A 43 -4.21 -6.67 1.05
CA LEU A 43 -3.63 -5.32 0.97
C LEU A 43 -4.02 -4.45 2.17
N ILE A 44 -5.25 -4.55 2.68
CA ILE A 44 -5.71 -3.82 3.86
C ILE A 44 -4.96 -4.28 5.11
N LEU A 45 -4.79 -5.59 5.29
CA LEU A 45 -4.09 -6.15 6.46
C LEU A 45 -2.62 -5.69 6.48
N TRP A 46 -1.92 -5.83 5.37
CA TRP A 46 -0.55 -5.34 5.22
C TRP A 46 -0.46 -3.81 5.34
N GLY A 47 -1.30 -3.09 4.59
CA GLY A 47 -1.29 -1.64 4.51
C GLY A 47 -1.59 -0.97 5.85
N SER A 48 -2.58 -1.47 6.59
CA SER A 48 -2.92 -0.95 7.92
C SER A 48 -1.83 -1.22 8.96
N ALA A 49 -1.11 -2.35 8.87
CA ALA A 49 0.06 -2.61 9.70
C ALA A 49 1.21 -1.65 9.41
N GLN A 50 1.43 -1.32 8.13
CA GLN A 50 2.42 -0.31 7.71
C GLN A 50 2.01 1.11 8.16
N VAL A 51 0.73 1.48 8.06
CA VAL A 51 0.20 2.76 8.59
C VAL A 51 0.41 2.84 10.12
N ALA A 52 0.10 1.77 10.84
CA ALA A 52 0.25 1.73 12.29
C ALA A 52 1.72 1.91 12.72
N GLU A 53 2.65 1.26 12.00
CA GLU A 53 4.07 1.43 12.23
C GLU A 53 4.55 2.85 11.90
N ALA A 54 4.16 3.40 10.75
CA ALA A 54 4.52 4.76 10.37
C ALA A 54 4.00 5.78 11.39
N THR A 55 2.76 5.60 11.87
CA THR A 55 2.14 6.43 12.90
C THR A 55 2.93 6.34 14.21
N ARG A 56 3.31 5.12 14.61
CA ARG A 56 4.15 4.91 15.81
C ARG A 56 5.50 5.60 15.66
N GLY A 57 6.17 5.45 14.52
CA GLY A 57 7.44 6.10 14.22
C GLY A 57 7.33 7.63 14.26
N ALA A 58 6.27 8.18 13.67
CA ALA A 58 6.03 9.62 13.65
C ALA A 58 5.82 10.20 15.06
N VAL A 59 5.02 9.55 15.91
CA VAL A 59 4.82 9.99 17.31
C VAL A 59 6.12 9.86 18.11
N GLN A 60 6.86 8.76 17.96
CA GLN A 60 8.11 8.53 18.68
C GLN A 60 9.26 9.44 18.22
N SER A 61 9.19 9.97 17.01
CA SER A 61 10.19 10.92 16.53
C SER A 61 10.17 12.25 17.29
N ILE A 62 9.05 12.60 17.94
CA ILE A 62 8.90 13.88 18.62
C ILE A 62 9.89 13.97 19.79
N PRO A 63 10.73 15.03 19.87
CA PRO A 63 11.73 15.16 20.91
C PRO A 63 11.11 15.15 22.30
N ARG A 64 11.79 14.51 23.27
CA ARG A 64 11.29 14.39 24.64
C ARG A 64 11.10 15.77 25.30
N GLU A 65 11.89 16.75 24.90
CA GLU A 65 11.84 18.15 25.32
C GLU A 65 10.47 18.78 25.03
N GLN A 66 9.80 18.42 23.92
CA GLN A 66 8.44 18.89 23.61
C GLN A 66 7.43 18.33 24.62
N HIS A 67 7.62 17.08 25.04
CA HIS A 67 6.77 16.47 26.05
C HIS A 67 6.98 17.10 27.43
N GLU A 68 8.23 17.41 27.79
CA GLU A 68 8.60 18.05 29.06
C GLU A 68 8.15 19.51 29.11
N ALA A 69 8.36 20.28 28.03
CA ALA A 69 7.92 21.66 27.92
C ALA A 69 6.39 21.79 28.02
N ALA A 70 5.64 20.93 27.33
CA ALA A 70 4.19 20.92 27.44
C ALA A 70 3.72 20.61 28.87
N SER A 71 4.37 19.65 29.55
CA SER A 71 4.07 19.33 30.94
C SER A 71 4.45 20.48 31.90
N ALA A 72 5.55 21.20 31.65
CA ALA A 72 5.95 22.37 32.43
C ALA A 72 4.95 23.54 32.28
N LEU A 73 4.27 23.66 31.14
CA LEU A 73 3.18 24.61 30.91
C LEU A 73 1.85 24.20 31.55
N GLY A 74 1.82 23.11 32.32
CA GLY A 74 0.62 22.63 33.01
C GLY A 74 -0.30 21.77 32.16
N PHE A 75 0.09 21.39 30.94
CA PHE A 75 -0.71 20.44 30.16
C PHE A 75 -0.67 19.04 30.78
N GLY A 76 -1.85 18.51 31.09
CA GLY A 76 -2.04 17.08 31.36
C GLY A 76 -1.83 16.21 30.11
N TRP A 77 -1.92 14.89 30.25
CA TRP A 77 -1.62 13.95 29.16
C TRP A 77 -2.42 14.21 27.88
N ILE A 78 -3.73 14.49 28.02
CA ILE A 78 -4.64 14.76 26.90
C ILE A 78 -4.26 16.07 26.22
N GLY A 79 -4.12 17.17 26.97
CA GLY A 79 -3.77 18.47 26.42
C GLY A 79 -2.42 18.45 25.71
N ARG A 80 -1.43 17.79 26.31
CA ARG A 80 -0.11 17.61 25.71
C ARG A 80 -0.20 16.86 24.38
N HIS A 81 -0.91 15.73 24.32
CA HIS A 81 -1.02 14.98 23.08
C HIS A 81 -1.84 15.70 22.02
N SER A 82 -2.99 16.27 22.38
CA SER A 82 -3.87 16.92 21.41
C SER A 82 -3.31 18.23 20.85
N PHE A 83 -2.70 19.06 21.69
CA PHE A 83 -2.26 20.41 21.27
C PHE A 83 -0.79 20.51 20.86
N VAL A 84 0.07 19.61 21.35
CA VAL A 84 1.52 19.72 21.11
C VAL A 84 2.01 18.55 20.26
N ILE A 85 1.80 17.31 20.72
CA ILE A 85 2.44 16.14 20.11
C ILE A 85 1.77 15.72 18.80
N MET A 86 0.44 15.55 18.78
CA MET A 86 -0.30 15.07 17.61
C MET A 86 -0.18 16.00 16.39
N PRO A 87 -0.29 17.34 16.51
CA PRO A 87 -0.08 18.22 15.36
C PRO A 87 1.32 18.11 14.76
N GLN A 88 2.36 17.92 15.59
CA GLN A 88 3.74 17.72 15.12
C GLN A 88 3.93 16.33 14.50
N ALA A 89 3.42 15.29 15.15
CA ALA A 89 3.50 13.92 14.67
C ALA A 89 2.77 13.76 13.33
N LEU A 90 1.62 14.41 13.15
CA LEU A 90 0.88 14.38 11.89
C LEU A 90 1.70 14.97 10.74
N ARG A 91 2.39 16.09 10.96
CA ARG A 91 3.27 16.69 9.93
C ARG A 91 4.39 15.74 9.51
N ARG A 92 4.97 15.02 10.47
CA ARG A 92 6.02 14.01 10.21
C ARG A 92 5.48 12.71 9.59
N LEU A 93 4.21 12.40 9.82
CA LEU A 93 3.53 11.23 9.27
C LEU A 93 3.10 11.41 7.81
N LEU A 94 2.86 12.64 7.35
CA LEU A 94 2.37 12.89 5.98
C LEU A 94 3.29 12.35 4.88
N PRO A 95 4.62 12.63 4.86
CA PRO A 95 5.51 12.09 3.82
C PRO A 95 5.52 10.55 3.70
N PRO A 96 5.67 9.78 4.80
CA PRO A 96 5.64 8.32 4.72
C PRO A 96 4.27 7.76 4.35
N LEU A 97 3.15 8.43 4.67
CA LEU A 97 1.82 8.00 4.21
C LEU A 97 1.67 8.11 2.70
N VAL A 98 2.16 9.19 2.08
CA VAL A 98 2.14 9.31 0.61
C VAL A 98 3.02 8.25 -0.03
N SER A 99 4.18 7.97 0.55
CA SER A 99 5.06 6.89 0.09
C SER A 99 4.40 5.52 0.22
N LEU A 100 3.66 5.28 1.31
CA LEU A 100 2.92 4.04 1.51
C LEU A 100 1.76 3.90 0.51
N LEU A 101 1.08 5.00 0.17
CA LEU A 101 0.06 4.98 -0.87
C LEU A 101 0.62 4.53 -2.22
N VAL A 102 1.80 5.02 -2.61
CA VAL A 102 2.50 4.56 -3.83
C VAL A 102 2.79 3.06 -3.76
N ASN A 103 3.28 2.57 -2.61
CA ASN A 103 3.52 1.13 -2.43
C ASN A 103 2.23 0.30 -2.53
N ILE A 104 1.12 0.77 -1.95
CA ILE A 104 -0.17 0.08 -2.06
C ILE A 104 -0.60 0.00 -3.53
N ILE A 105 -0.50 1.10 -4.28
CA ILE A 105 -0.83 1.14 -5.71
C ILE A 105 0.04 0.14 -6.48
N GLN A 106 1.34 0.09 -6.24
CA GLN A 106 2.21 -0.87 -6.94
C GLN A 106 1.90 -2.31 -6.55
N ASN A 107 1.56 -2.57 -5.28
CA ASN A 107 1.24 -3.91 -4.79
C ASN A 107 -0.14 -4.41 -5.25
N THR A 108 -1.00 -3.59 -5.87
CA THR A 108 -2.27 -4.09 -6.43
C THR A 108 -2.03 -5.07 -7.57
N THR A 109 -0.91 -4.97 -8.29
CA THR A 109 -0.56 -5.88 -9.40
C THR A 109 -0.42 -7.34 -8.94
N ILE A 110 -0.12 -7.57 -7.66
CA ILE A 110 -0.05 -8.91 -7.07
C ILE A 110 -1.40 -9.65 -7.20
N ALA A 111 -2.51 -8.91 -7.23
CA ALA A 111 -3.86 -9.46 -7.35
C ALA A 111 -4.09 -10.23 -8.68
N GLN A 112 -3.34 -9.89 -9.74
CA GLN A 112 -3.36 -10.57 -11.04
C GLN A 112 -3.13 -12.08 -10.90
N VAL A 113 -2.28 -12.49 -9.95
CA VAL A 113 -1.87 -13.90 -9.77
C VAL A 113 -3.05 -14.81 -9.42
N ILE A 114 -4.11 -14.25 -8.82
CA ILE A 114 -5.35 -14.97 -8.52
C ILE A 114 -6.51 -14.60 -9.47
N GLY A 115 -6.20 -13.96 -10.60
CA GLY A 115 -7.17 -13.57 -11.62
C GLY A 115 -8.04 -12.37 -11.25
N ALA A 116 -7.64 -11.56 -10.27
CA ALA A 116 -8.36 -10.34 -9.96
C ALA A 116 -8.19 -9.33 -11.11
N THR A 117 -9.30 -8.79 -11.61
CA THR A 117 -9.25 -7.83 -12.72
C THR A 117 -8.72 -6.50 -12.22
N GLU A 118 -7.44 -6.25 -12.44
CA GLU A 118 -6.78 -4.95 -12.27
C GLU A 118 -6.04 -4.56 -13.57
N LEU A 119 -5.26 -3.48 -13.54
CA LEU A 119 -4.71 -2.90 -14.77
C LEU A 119 -3.72 -3.83 -15.49
N LEU A 120 -2.82 -4.49 -14.75
CA LEU A 120 -1.82 -5.39 -15.34
C LEU A 120 -2.49 -6.66 -15.88
N GLU A 121 -3.44 -7.21 -15.14
CA GLU A 121 -4.27 -8.36 -15.50
C GLU A 121 -5.13 -8.08 -16.74
N ALA A 122 -5.75 -6.90 -16.82
CA ALA A 122 -6.48 -6.47 -18.01
C ALA A 122 -5.55 -6.34 -19.23
N GLY A 123 -4.31 -5.90 -19.02
CA GLY A 123 -3.27 -5.88 -20.04
C GLY A 123 -2.89 -7.27 -20.52
N GLU A 124 -2.64 -8.21 -19.60
CA GLU A 124 -2.32 -9.60 -19.92
C GLU A 124 -3.45 -10.28 -20.70
N ARG A 125 -4.70 -10.18 -20.22
CA ARG A 125 -5.87 -10.72 -20.94
C ARG A 125 -5.99 -10.17 -22.35
N GLN A 126 -5.68 -8.88 -22.54
CA GLN A 126 -5.73 -8.27 -23.86
C GLN A 126 -4.58 -8.75 -24.75
N SER A 127 -3.39 -8.93 -24.19
CA SER A 127 -2.23 -9.49 -24.90
C SER A 127 -2.53 -10.91 -25.38
N GLU A 128 -3.05 -11.78 -24.52
CA GLU A 128 -3.39 -13.17 -24.88
C GLU A 128 -4.43 -13.26 -26.00
N ARG A 129 -5.44 -12.37 -26.00
CA ARG A 129 -6.46 -12.31 -27.05
C ARG A 129 -5.88 -11.97 -28.43
N LEU A 130 -4.79 -11.22 -28.48
CA LEU A 130 -4.14 -10.81 -29.73
C LEU A 130 -3.14 -11.85 -30.25
N VAL A 131 -2.82 -12.89 -29.46
CA VAL A 131 -1.80 -13.91 -29.79
C VAL A 131 -2.39 -15.18 -30.44
N ALA A 132 -3.69 -15.46 -30.35
CA ALA A 132 -4.27 -16.71 -30.87
C ALA A 132 -5.33 -16.50 -32.00
N PRO A 133 -5.28 -17.19 -33.17
CA PRO A 133 -4.15 -17.82 -33.88
C PRO A 133 -3.86 -17.21 -35.29
N GLU A 134 -2.70 -16.52 -35.41
CA GLU A 134 -1.65 -16.37 -36.47
C GLU A 134 -1.93 -16.64 -37.98
N PRO A 135 -1.20 -16.02 -38.98
CA PRO A 135 0.24 -15.66 -38.91
C PRO A 135 0.67 -14.32 -39.57
N ILE A 136 1.87 -13.85 -39.20
CA ILE A 136 2.80 -12.88 -39.82
C ILE A 136 3.37 -11.97 -38.71
N GLY A 137 4.32 -12.49 -37.93
CA GLY A 137 5.46 -11.74 -37.35
C GLY A 137 5.22 -10.51 -36.47
N LEU A 138 4.00 -10.17 -36.06
CA LEU A 138 3.68 -8.95 -35.30
C LEU A 138 3.13 -9.21 -33.88
N GLY A 139 2.94 -10.47 -33.48
CA GLY A 139 2.40 -10.84 -32.17
C GLY A 139 3.22 -10.32 -30.98
N GLU A 140 4.54 -10.23 -31.13
CA GLU A 140 5.43 -9.69 -30.08
C GLU A 140 5.29 -8.17 -29.88
N ILE A 141 4.86 -7.41 -30.90
CA ILE A 141 4.76 -5.95 -30.83
C ILE A 141 3.59 -5.52 -29.94
N HIS A 142 2.46 -6.25 -29.99
CA HIS A 142 1.28 -5.91 -29.22
C HIS A 142 1.47 -6.09 -27.70
N ALA A 143 2.18 -7.14 -27.29
CA ALA A 143 2.52 -7.33 -25.88
C ALA A 143 3.39 -6.17 -25.36
N PHE A 144 4.40 -5.77 -26.13
CA PHE A 144 5.24 -4.62 -25.78
C PHE A 144 4.42 -3.32 -25.63
N GLU A 145 3.56 -3.00 -26.59
CA GLU A 145 2.73 -1.79 -26.56
C GLU A 145 1.78 -1.77 -25.35
N ILE A 146 1.16 -2.92 -25.03
CA ILE A 146 0.22 -3.03 -23.92
C ILE A 146 0.95 -2.85 -22.58
N TYR A 147 2.03 -3.59 -22.34
CA TYR A 147 2.78 -3.48 -21.09
C TYR A 147 3.49 -2.12 -20.96
N ALA A 148 3.94 -1.52 -22.07
CA ALA A 148 4.43 -0.13 -22.07
C ALA A 148 3.33 0.86 -21.68
N GLY A 149 2.09 0.66 -22.18
CA GLY A 149 0.92 1.43 -21.78
C GLY A 149 0.61 1.31 -20.29
N VAL A 150 0.58 0.08 -19.76
CA VAL A 150 0.41 -0.20 -18.32
C VAL A 150 1.50 0.50 -17.50
N MET A 151 2.76 0.39 -17.91
CA MET A 151 3.89 1.06 -17.28
C MET A 151 3.71 2.58 -17.24
N VAL A 152 3.31 3.20 -18.36
CA VAL A 152 3.06 4.64 -18.44
C VAL A 152 1.95 5.06 -17.47
N VAL A 153 0.87 4.30 -17.37
CA VAL A 153 -0.21 4.61 -16.42
C VAL A 153 0.28 4.52 -14.97
N PHE A 154 0.97 3.43 -14.60
CA PHE A 154 1.56 3.30 -13.26
C PHE A 154 2.55 4.43 -12.97
N PHE A 155 3.37 4.82 -13.95
CA PHE A 155 4.31 5.92 -13.83
C PHE A 155 3.60 7.27 -13.63
N LEU A 156 2.60 7.58 -14.46
CA LEU A 156 1.84 8.83 -14.37
C LEU A 156 1.08 8.97 -13.04
N ILE A 157 0.73 7.86 -12.39
CA ILE A 157 0.11 7.87 -11.05
C ILE A 157 1.18 7.94 -9.96
N SER A 158 2.18 7.07 -10.01
CA SER A 158 3.15 6.89 -8.93
C SER A 158 4.20 8.00 -8.86
N PHE A 159 4.64 8.53 -10.01
CA PHE A 159 5.70 9.52 -10.07
C PHE A 159 5.30 10.87 -9.43
N PRO A 160 4.12 11.46 -9.72
CA PRO A 160 3.68 12.68 -9.04
C PRO A 160 3.51 12.48 -7.53
N LEU A 161 2.99 11.34 -7.09
CA LEU A 161 2.85 11.01 -5.66
C LEU A 161 4.20 10.87 -4.97
N THR A 162 5.17 10.23 -5.62
CA THR A 162 6.55 10.11 -5.09
C THR A 162 7.20 11.49 -4.98
N ARG A 163 7.02 12.36 -5.98
CA ARG A 163 7.48 13.76 -5.92
C ARG A 163 6.79 14.55 -4.81
N LEU A 164 5.49 14.33 -4.61
CA LEU A 164 4.73 14.94 -3.51
C LEU A 164 5.29 14.49 -2.16
N ALA A 165 5.57 13.19 -1.98
CA ALA A 165 6.16 12.67 -0.75
C ALA A 165 7.51 13.36 -0.44
N ALA A 166 8.40 13.45 -1.43
CA ALA A 166 9.70 14.11 -1.27
C ALA A 166 9.58 15.62 -0.97
N TYR A 167 8.62 16.30 -1.61
CA TYR A 167 8.34 17.71 -1.33
C TYR A 167 7.81 17.91 0.10
N LEU A 168 6.88 17.04 0.56
CA LEU A 168 6.36 17.09 1.92
C LEU A 168 7.46 16.81 2.93
N GLU A 169 8.36 15.88 2.65
CA GLU A 169 9.51 15.57 3.51
C GLU A 169 10.38 16.80 3.70
N HIS A 170 10.85 17.43 2.61
CA HIS A 170 11.69 18.64 2.68
C HIS A 170 10.98 19.83 3.33
N ARG A 171 9.65 19.94 3.22
CA ARG A 171 8.90 21.09 3.75
C ARG A 171 8.53 20.94 5.23
N LEU A 172 8.28 19.71 5.69
CA LEU A 172 7.66 19.44 6.99
C LEU A 172 8.62 18.81 8.01
N VAL A 173 9.69 18.17 7.55
CA VAL A 173 10.70 17.50 8.38
C VAL A 173 11.99 18.28 8.31
#